data_AF-A0A6P7H0H3-F1
#
_entry.id   AF-A0A6P7H0H3-F1
#
_cell.length_a   1.000
_cell.length_b   1.000
_cell.length_c   1.000
_cell.angle_alpha   90.00
_cell.angle_beta   90.00
_cell.angle_gamma   90.00
#
_symmetry.space_group_name_H-M   'P 1'
#
loop_
_entity.id
_entity.type
_entity.pdbx_description
1 polymer ?
#
loop_
_entity_poly.entity_id
_entity_poly.type
_entity_poly.pdbx_seq_one_letter_code
_entity_poly.pdbx_strand_id
1 'polypeptide(L)'
;MHSSLKGKVQKLKDKQFGKVALFFPHNNPPAEVVSGIKHYKQYTLKRAYLGETFFWGLLPQPGDQLLFNLTPPVTLKRFYFRSGNAEHPTDKFYNTTVEVKPVQPIQNLNFSNVTQDGFIIIGKSY
;
A
#
# COMPACT_ATOMS: atom_id res chain seq x y z
N MET A 1 60.91 -12.74 -19.54
CA MET A 1 59.57 -13.16 -20.03
C MET A 1 59.33 -14.56 -19.45
N HIS A 2 58.33 -14.85 -18.64
CA HIS A 2 56.88 -14.70 -18.83
C HIS A 2 56.20 -14.23 -17.53
N SER A 3 55.32 -13.22 -17.63
CA SER A 3 54.30 -12.95 -16.60
C SER A 3 52.95 -13.15 -17.27
N SER A 4 52.19 -14.13 -16.77
CA SER A 4 50.89 -14.55 -17.29
C SER A 4 49.78 -13.63 -16.76
N LEU A 5 48.88 -13.19 -17.64
CA LEU A 5 47.72 -12.36 -17.30
C LEU A 5 46.99 -12.90 -16.06
N LYS A 6 46.70 -12.02 -15.10
CA LYS A 6 45.51 -12.18 -14.24
C LYS A 6 45.06 -10.85 -13.62
N GLY A 7 44.77 -9.89 -14.49
CA GLY A 7 43.88 -8.75 -14.19
C GLY A 7 42.42 -9.17 -14.03
N LYS A 8 42.15 -10.26 -13.30
CA LYS A 8 40.79 -10.70 -13.01
C LYS A 8 40.42 -10.25 -11.61
N VAL A 9 40.09 -8.96 -11.48
CA VAL A 9 39.33 -8.49 -10.33
C VAL A 9 37.94 -9.09 -10.49
N GLN A 10 37.73 -10.25 -9.89
CA GLN A 10 36.42 -10.87 -9.82
C GLN A 10 35.60 -10.03 -8.83
N LYS A 11 34.93 -8.99 -9.33
CA LYS A 11 33.91 -8.28 -8.56
C LYS A 11 32.77 -9.28 -8.33
N LEU A 12 32.79 -9.95 -7.19
CA LEU A 12 31.62 -10.61 -6.65
C LEU A 12 30.61 -9.50 -6.38
N LYS A 13 29.85 -9.12 -7.41
CA LYS A 13 28.66 -8.30 -7.23
C LYS A 13 27.70 -9.18 -6.49
N ASP A 14 27.45 -8.83 -5.25
CA ASP A 14 26.43 -9.47 -4.45
C ASP A 14 25.11 -9.44 -5.25
N LYS A 15 24.31 -10.51 -5.21
CA LYS A 15 23.10 -10.67 -6.05
C LYS A 15 22.04 -9.60 -5.78
N GLN A 16 22.26 -8.78 -4.75
CA GLN A 16 21.42 -7.69 -4.28
C GLN A 16 21.96 -6.30 -4.65
N PHE A 17 23.16 -6.18 -5.21
CA PHE A 17 23.76 -4.89 -5.55
C PHE A 17 22.95 -4.20 -6.66
N GLY A 18 22.23 -3.12 -6.32
CA GLY A 18 21.37 -2.35 -7.24
C GLY A 18 19.89 -2.75 -7.26
N LYS A 19 19.43 -3.68 -6.41
CA LYS A 19 17.99 -3.96 -6.30
C LYS A 19 17.30 -2.87 -5.49
N VAL A 20 16.36 -2.17 -6.13
CA VAL A 20 15.52 -1.18 -5.45
C VAL A 20 14.42 -1.90 -4.66
N ALA A 21 14.18 -1.48 -3.42
CA ALA A 21 13.12 -2.05 -2.60
C ALA A 21 11.73 -1.78 -3.22
N LEU A 22 10.96 -2.84 -3.43
CA LEU A 22 9.61 -2.75 -4.00
C LEU A 22 8.53 -2.49 -2.94
N PHE A 23 8.83 -2.77 -1.67
CA PHE A 23 8.00 -2.48 -0.51
C PHE A 23 8.87 -2.21 0.72
N PHE A 24 8.27 -1.65 1.77
CA PHE A 24 8.91 -1.42 3.07
C PHE A 24 8.14 -2.17 4.16
N PRO A 25 8.80 -3.04 4.94
CA PRO A 25 8.18 -3.66 6.11
C PRO A 25 7.69 -2.61 7.10
N HIS A 26 6.55 -2.87 7.72
CA HIS A 26 5.90 -1.97 8.66
C HIS A 26 4.96 -2.74 9.57
N ASN A 27 4.51 -2.10 10.66
CA ASN A 27 3.56 -2.67 11.60
C ASN A 27 2.33 -1.77 11.65
N ASN A 28 1.17 -2.34 11.32
CA ASN A 28 -0.12 -1.66 11.44
C ASN A 28 -0.89 -2.18 12.67
N PRO A 29 -1.87 -1.41 13.18
CA PRO A 29 -2.79 -1.91 14.20
C PRO A 29 -3.54 -3.17 13.71
N PRO A 30 -4.10 -4.00 14.61
CA PRO A 30 -4.94 -5.12 14.20
C PRO A 30 -6.13 -4.66 13.36
N ALA A 31 -6.32 -5.27 12.20
CA ALA A 31 -7.49 -5.05 11.36
C ALA A 31 -7.85 -6.32 10.58
N GLU A 32 -9.14 -6.48 10.33
CA GLU A 32 -9.60 -7.31 9.21
C GLU A 32 -9.55 -6.47 7.94
N VAL A 33 -8.95 -7.00 6.88
CA VAL A 33 -8.80 -6.29 5.61
C VAL A 33 -9.44 -7.06 4.48
N VAL A 34 -10.20 -6.34 3.65
CA VAL A 34 -10.93 -6.90 2.51
C VAL A 34 -10.64 -6.06 1.28
N SER A 35 -10.49 -6.71 0.14
CA SER A 35 -10.22 -6.06 -1.14
C SER A 35 -11.29 -6.48 -2.15
N GLY A 36 -11.96 -5.51 -2.77
CA GLY A 36 -12.74 -5.74 -3.99
C GLY A 36 -11.84 -6.02 -5.20
N ILE A 37 -10.62 -5.47 -5.19
CA ILE A 37 -9.63 -5.69 -6.24
C ILE A 37 -9.04 -7.10 -6.11
N LYS A 38 -9.14 -7.90 -7.17
CA LYS A 38 -8.53 -9.24 -7.24
C LYS A 38 -7.00 -9.14 -7.19
N HIS A 39 -6.36 -9.92 -6.33
CA HIS A 39 -4.91 -9.95 -6.23
C HIS A 39 -4.25 -10.89 -7.23
N TYR A 40 -3.02 -10.59 -7.60
CA TYR A 40 -2.15 -11.46 -8.38
C TYR A 40 -1.31 -12.35 -7.46
N LYS A 41 -1.39 -13.67 -7.66
CA LYS A 41 -0.64 -14.69 -6.90
C LYS A 41 -0.74 -14.45 -5.38
N GLN A 42 0.38 -14.48 -4.67
CA GLN A 42 0.47 -14.32 -3.22
C GLN A 42 0.50 -12.86 -2.73
N TYR A 43 0.37 -11.85 -3.60
CA TYR A 43 0.50 -10.44 -3.23
C TYR A 43 -0.83 -9.85 -2.75
N THR A 44 -1.36 -10.41 -1.66
CA THR A 44 -2.68 -10.06 -1.11
C THR A 44 -2.67 -8.77 -0.29
N LEU A 45 -3.83 -8.11 -0.16
CA LEU A 45 -3.98 -6.91 0.68
C LEU A 45 -3.59 -7.19 2.14
N LYS A 46 -3.96 -8.37 2.66
CA LYS A 46 -3.61 -8.82 4.01
C LYS A 46 -2.10 -8.84 4.23
N ARG A 47 -1.35 -9.43 3.31
CA ARG A 47 0.12 -9.52 3.44
C ARG A 47 0.78 -8.14 3.29
N ALA A 48 0.20 -7.27 2.46
CA ALA A 48 0.64 -5.88 2.37
C ALA A 48 0.41 -5.11 3.68
N TYR A 49 -0.78 -5.27 4.28
CA TYR A 49 -1.13 -4.65 5.55
C TYR A 49 -0.27 -5.14 6.73
N LEU A 50 0.17 -6.40 6.70
CA LEU A 50 1.09 -6.97 7.68
C LEU A 50 2.56 -6.60 7.42
N GLY A 51 2.86 -5.82 6.39
CA GLY A 51 4.24 -5.44 6.04
C GLY A 51 5.08 -6.60 5.49
N GLU A 52 4.48 -7.71 5.07
CA GLU A 52 5.19 -8.89 4.56
C GLU A 52 5.57 -8.75 3.07
N THR A 53 4.81 -7.95 2.31
CA THR A 53 5.04 -7.68 0.89
C THR A 53 4.28 -6.43 0.43
N PHE A 54 4.16 -6.17 -0.87
CA PHE A 54 3.23 -5.18 -1.44
C PHE A 54 1.94 -5.86 -1.92
N PHE A 55 0.88 -5.07 -2.11
CA PHE A 55 -0.34 -5.54 -2.75
C PHE A 55 -0.19 -5.45 -4.28
N TRP A 56 -0.46 -6.53 -5.00
CA TRP A 56 -0.52 -6.51 -6.46
C TRP A 56 -1.96 -6.80 -6.89
N GLY A 57 -2.74 -5.73 -7.05
CA GLY A 57 -4.09 -5.81 -7.59
C GLY A 57 -4.09 -5.89 -9.12
N LEU A 58 -5.09 -6.57 -9.69
CA LEU A 58 -5.45 -6.41 -11.09
C LEU A 58 -6.11 -5.04 -11.32
N LEU A 59 -6.46 -4.72 -12.57
CA LEU A 59 -7.09 -3.46 -12.93
C LEU A 59 -8.36 -3.20 -12.09
N PRO A 60 -8.38 -2.17 -11.23
CA PRO A 60 -9.55 -1.86 -10.41
C PRO A 60 -10.76 -1.51 -11.27
N GLN A 61 -11.95 -1.92 -10.83
CA GLN A 61 -13.22 -1.55 -11.44
C GLN A 61 -13.90 -0.43 -10.64
N PRO A 62 -14.79 0.38 -11.27
CA PRO A 62 -15.61 1.32 -10.54
C PRO A 62 -16.37 0.65 -9.39
N GLY A 63 -16.22 1.17 -8.18
CA GLY A 63 -16.84 0.61 -6.97
C GLY A 63 -15.96 -0.38 -6.20
N ASP A 64 -14.79 -0.78 -6.72
CA ASP A 64 -13.84 -1.56 -5.93
C ASP A 64 -13.34 -0.76 -4.72
N GLN A 65 -13.30 -1.41 -3.57
CA GLN A 65 -12.87 -0.81 -2.31
C GLN A 65 -11.79 -1.66 -1.63
N LEU A 66 -10.89 -0.99 -0.90
CA LEU A 66 -10.01 -1.61 0.07
C LEU A 66 -10.54 -1.24 1.47
N LEU A 67 -11.09 -2.21 2.17
CA LEU A 67 -11.70 -2.01 3.48
C LEU A 67 -10.72 -2.43 4.57
N PHE A 68 -10.61 -1.60 5.60
CA PHE A 68 -9.76 -1.82 6.78
C PHE A 68 -10.63 -1.67 8.03
N ASN A 69 -11.06 -2.79 8.60
CA ASN A 69 -11.87 -2.83 9.80
C ASN A 69 -10.98 -2.99 11.04
N LEU A 70 -10.67 -1.87 11.68
CA LEU A 70 -9.77 -1.80 12.84
C LEU A 70 -10.49 -2.31 14.10
N THR A 71 -10.05 -3.45 14.63
CA THR A 71 -10.65 -4.10 15.80
C THR A 71 -9.55 -4.48 16.79
N PRO A 72 -9.45 -3.81 17.95
CA PRO A 72 -10.37 -2.77 18.46
C PRO A 72 -10.25 -1.44 17.69
N PRO A 73 -11.24 -0.54 17.81
CA PRO A 73 -11.17 0.80 17.24
C PRO A 73 -9.91 1.55 17.67
N VAL A 74 -9.33 2.33 16.75
CA VAL A 74 -8.11 3.08 17.01
C VAL A 74 -8.30 4.58 16.78
N THR A 75 -7.57 5.40 17.54
CA THR A 75 -7.47 6.83 17.27
C THR A 75 -6.58 7.06 16.05
N LEU A 76 -7.20 7.36 14.91
CA LEU A 76 -6.49 7.62 13.67
C LEU A 76 -5.92 9.05 13.67
N LYS A 77 -4.60 9.18 13.81
CA LYS A 77 -3.91 10.49 13.72
C LYS A 77 -3.39 10.80 12.31
N ARG A 78 -2.88 9.77 11.63
CA ARG A 78 -2.28 9.83 10.30
C ARG A 78 -2.49 8.50 9.61
N PHE A 79 -2.53 8.52 8.29
CA PHE A 79 -2.52 7.34 7.44
C PHE A 79 -1.54 7.57 6.29
N TYR A 80 -1.05 6.49 5.69
CA TYR A 80 -0.15 6.57 4.55
C TYR A 80 -0.51 5.47 3.54
N PHE A 81 -0.96 5.89 2.36
CA PHE A 81 -1.14 5.02 1.21
C PHE A 81 -0.08 5.35 0.17
N ARG A 82 0.64 4.32 -0.27
CA ARG A 82 1.59 4.40 -1.38
C ARG A 82 1.18 3.38 -2.44
N SER A 83 0.98 3.86 -3.66
CA SER A 83 0.75 3.05 -4.84
C SER A 83 1.88 3.26 -5.84
N GLY A 84 2.13 2.25 -6.66
CA GLY A 84 3.30 2.12 -7.50
C GLY A 84 4.58 1.74 -6.73
N ASN A 85 5.56 1.24 -7.46
CA ASN A 85 6.89 0.94 -6.92
C ASN A 85 7.98 1.27 -7.96
N ALA A 86 9.23 0.89 -7.68
CA ALA A 86 10.35 1.20 -8.57
C ALA A 86 10.28 0.49 -9.94
N GLU A 87 9.61 -0.66 -10.02
CA GLU A 87 9.40 -1.41 -11.28
C GLU A 87 8.14 -0.94 -12.00
N HIS A 88 7.12 -0.51 -11.25
CA HIS A 88 5.83 -0.06 -11.75
C HIS A 88 5.46 1.32 -11.20
N PRO A 89 6.16 2.39 -11.61
CA PRO A 89 5.97 3.73 -11.04
C PRO A 89 4.64 4.38 -11.42
N THR A 90 3.98 3.87 -12.46
CA THR A 90 2.71 4.39 -12.99
C THR A 90 1.46 3.75 -12.37
N ASP A 91 1.63 2.64 -11.64
CA ASP A 91 0.54 1.84 -11.05
C ASP A 91 0.00 2.50 -9.79
N LYS A 92 -0.60 3.68 -9.98
CA LYS A 92 -1.13 4.52 -8.91
C LYS A 92 -2.65 4.44 -8.84
N PHE A 93 -3.19 4.78 -7.67
CA PHE A 93 -4.61 5.01 -7.52
C PHE A 93 -4.99 6.40 -8.04
N TYR A 94 -5.82 6.45 -9.07
CA TYR A 94 -6.38 7.68 -9.63
C TYR A 94 -7.87 7.76 -9.31
N ASN A 95 -8.42 8.96 -9.18
CA ASN A 95 -9.84 9.20 -8.91
C ASN A 95 -10.40 8.39 -7.72
N THR A 96 -9.60 8.22 -6.66
CA THR A 96 -10.03 7.48 -5.46
C THR A 96 -10.21 8.41 -4.28
N THR A 97 -11.08 8.01 -3.35
CA THR A 97 -11.29 8.68 -2.07
C THR A 97 -10.67 7.85 -0.95
N VAL A 98 -10.27 8.52 0.13
CA VAL A 98 -10.00 7.85 1.41
C VAL A 98 -11.12 8.26 2.36
N GLU A 99 -11.78 7.26 2.92
CA GLU A 99 -13.01 7.40 3.70
C GLU A 99 -12.85 6.73 5.06
N VAL A 100 -13.36 7.37 6.11
CA VAL A 100 -13.30 6.86 7.48
C VAL A 100 -14.66 6.90 8.13
N LYS A 101 -15.04 5.78 8.77
CA LYS A 101 -16.23 5.68 9.61
C LYS A 101 -15.82 5.65 11.08
N PRO A 102 -16.06 6.74 11.83
CA PRO A 102 -15.75 6.77 13.25
C PRO A 102 -16.78 5.96 14.05
N VAL A 103 -16.36 5.38 15.18
CA VAL A 103 -17.26 4.66 16.10
C VAL A 103 -18.28 5.58 16.73
N GLN A 104 -17.89 6.84 16.96
CA GLN A 104 -18.77 7.88 17.49
C GLN A 104 -18.92 9.00 16.46
N PRO A 105 -20.11 9.60 16.32
CA PRO A 105 -20.30 10.76 15.48
C PRO A 105 -19.32 11.88 15.87
N ILE A 106 -18.60 12.43 14.90
CA ILE A 106 -17.76 13.60 15.16
C ILE A 106 -18.68 14.83 15.16
N GLN A 107 -18.73 15.51 16.30
CA GLN A 107 -19.46 16.77 16.43
C GLN A 107 -18.75 17.85 15.59
N ASN A 108 -19.50 18.67 14.85
CA ASN A 108 -19.00 19.74 13.96
C ASN A 108 -18.33 19.30 12.64
N LEU A 109 -18.81 18.22 12.01
CA LEU A 109 -18.41 17.90 10.64
C LEU A 109 -19.11 18.80 9.62
N ASN A 110 -18.37 19.22 8.59
CA ASN A 110 -18.98 19.75 7.37
C ASN A 110 -19.71 18.61 6.64
N PHE A 111 -21.04 18.69 6.60
CA PHE A 111 -21.92 17.68 6.01
C PHE A 111 -21.65 17.42 4.51
N SER A 112 -20.96 18.33 3.82
CA SER A 112 -20.56 18.15 2.41
C SER A 112 -19.58 17.00 2.18
N ASN A 113 -18.89 16.52 3.22
CA ASN A 113 -17.84 15.50 3.12
C ASN A 113 -18.27 14.16 3.72
N VAL A 114 -19.57 13.98 3.99
CA VAL A 114 -20.13 12.77 4.59
C VAL A 114 -20.91 12.01 3.52
N THR A 115 -20.62 10.72 3.37
CA THR A 115 -21.31 9.82 2.46
C THR A 115 -22.65 9.37 3.06
N GLN A 116 -23.55 8.83 2.23
CA GLN A 116 -24.88 8.38 2.67
C GLN A 116 -24.82 7.26 3.73
N ASP A 117 -23.76 6.46 3.74
CA ASP A 117 -23.51 5.35 4.68
C ASP A 117 -22.69 5.76 5.92
N GLY A 118 -22.45 7.07 6.08
CA GLY A 118 -21.86 7.68 7.26
C GLY A 118 -20.34 7.65 7.33
N PHE A 119 -19.67 7.40 6.20
CA PHE A 119 -18.22 7.63 6.10
C PHE A 119 -17.93 9.10 5.85
N ILE A 120 -16.72 9.51 6.22
CA ILE A 120 -16.21 10.86 6.05
C ILE A 120 -15.06 10.79 5.05
N ILE A 121 -15.13 11.57 3.97
CA ILE A 121 -14.05 11.68 3.00
C ILE A 121 -12.94 12.55 3.59
N ILE A 122 -11.77 11.96 3.78
CA ILE A 122 -10.57 12.60 4.39
C ILE A 122 -9.41 12.77 3.40
N GLY A 123 -9.54 12.27 2.17
CA GLY A 123 -8.55 12.42 1.12
C GLY A 123 -9.11 12.09 -0.25
N LYS A 124 -8.50 12.64 -1.30
CA LYS A 124 -8.82 12.35 -2.71
C LYS A 124 -7.51 12.26 -3.49
N SER A 125 -7.41 11.29 -4.40
CA SER A 125 -6.37 11.31 -5.43
C SER A 125 -6.91 11.96 -6.70
N TYR A 126 -6.01 12.64 -7.42
CA TYR A 126 -6.25 13.26 -8.71
C TYR A 126 -5.69 12.38 -9.81
#